data_AF-A0A0S8F556-F1
#
_entry.id   AF-A0A0S8F556-F1
#
_cell.length_a   1.000
_cell.length_b   1.000
_cell.length_c   1.000
_cell.angle_alpha   90.00
_cell.angle_beta   90.00
_cell.angle_gamma   90.00
#
_symmetry.space_group_name_H-M   'P 1'
#
loop_
_entity.id
_entity.type
_entity.pdbx_description
1 polymer ?
#
loop_
_entity_poly.entity_id
_entity_poly.type
_entity_poly.pdbx_seq_one_letter_code
_entity_poly.pdbx_strand_id
1 'polypeptide(L)'
;MDVVLAPDIYVNASVALGSPPERVVQRAFAAPGKPKTSAWVMERVHSMLHALPEFKDDAVERQMKTIRGLVEVVEKGDHFIEDWIEALVALAKAAGVGRVLTDHPDLLGSEDADGIEFVSSDRWLVEQATPPPPPVV
;
A
#
# COMPACT_ATOMS: atom_id res chain seq x y z
N MET A 1 -6.78 1.50 11.09
CA MET A 1 -6.50 0.68 9.90
C MET A 1 -5.41 -0.30 10.28
N ASP A 2 -5.52 -1.54 9.84
CA ASP A 2 -4.72 -2.69 10.28
C ASP A 2 -3.77 -3.21 9.19
N VAL A 3 -3.53 -2.38 8.17
CA VAL A 3 -2.67 -2.69 7.02
C VAL A 3 -1.86 -1.46 6.61
N VAL A 4 -0.74 -1.68 5.92
CA VAL A 4 -0.01 -0.66 5.14
C VAL A 4 -0.13 -0.98 3.65
N LEU A 5 0.05 0.01 2.78
CA LEU A 5 -0.09 -0.14 1.33
C LEU A 5 1.30 -0.19 0.66
N ALA A 6 1.52 -1.17 -0.21
CA ALA A 6 2.71 -1.28 -1.03
C ALA A 6 2.68 -0.30 -2.22
N PRO A 7 3.83 0.02 -2.85
CA PRO A 7 3.90 0.98 -3.95
C PRO A 7 2.98 0.66 -5.12
N ASP A 8 2.87 -0.61 -5.50
CA ASP A 8 2.07 -1.06 -6.63
C ASP A 8 0.56 -0.77 -6.43
N ILE A 9 0.05 -0.78 -5.20
CA ILE A 9 -1.34 -0.41 -4.90
C ILE A 9 -1.61 1.05 -5.26
N TYR A 10 -0.71 1.97 -4.90
CA TYR A 10 -0.87 3.39 -5.25
C TYR A 10 -0.79 3.62 -6.75
N VAL A 11 0.13 2.92 -7.43
CA VAL A 11 0.31 3.02 -8.89
C VAL A 11 -0.93 2.48 -9.60
N ASN A 12 -1.38 1.28 -9.24
CA ASN A 12 -2.56 0.64 -9.83
C ASN A 12 -3.83 1.47 -9.62
N ALA A 13 -4.00 2.05 -8.42
CA ALA A 13 -5.09 2.98 -8.12
C ALA A 13 -5.04 4.26 -8.98
N SER A 14 -3.85 4.70 -9.37
CA SER A 14 -3.65 5.92 -10.18
C SER A 14 -3.91 5.71 -11.67
N VAL A 15 -3.82 4.47 -12.16
CA VAL A 15 -3.96 4.14 -13.60
C VAL A 15 -5.30 3.46 -13.94
N ALA A 16 -5.94 2.79 -12.99
CA ALA A 16 -7.14 2.01 -13.21
C ALA A 16 -8.30 2.47 -12.31
N LEU A 17 -9.11 3.40 -12.79
CA LEU A 17 -10.31 3.86 -12.09
C LEU A 17 -11.35 2.73 -11.99
N GLY A 18 -12.03 2.65 -10.85
CA GLY A 18 -12.98 1.61 -10.45
C GLY A 18 -12.35 0.31 -9.97
N SER A 19 -11.02 0.20 -10.00
CA SER A 19 -10.27 -1.03 -9.68
C SER A 19 -10.26 -1.34 -8.18
N PRO A 20 -9.97 -2.61 -7.81
CA PRO A 20 -9.79 -2.99 -6.41
C PRO A 20 -8.73 -2.15 -5.67
N PRO A 21 -7.55 -1.85 -6.24
CA PRO A 21 -6.57 -0.93 -5.65
C PRO A 21 -7.12 0.46 -5.34
N GLU A 22 -7.89 1.05 -6.25
CA GLU A 22 -8.50 2.37 -6.01
C GLU A 22 -9.45 2.32 -4.81
N ARG A 23 -10.30 1.29 -4.72
CA ARG A 23 -11.24 1.12 -3.60
C ARG A 23 -10.53 0.90 -2.28
N VAL A 24 -9.42 0.16 -2.28
CA VAL A 24 -8.55 -0.02 -1.10
C VAL A 24 -8.00 1.34 -0.66
N VAL A 25 -7.42 2.12 -1.57
CA VAL A 25 -6.87 3.45 -1.27
C VAL A 25 -7.96 4.39 -0.74
N GLN A 26 -9.13 4.41 -1.36
CA GLN A 26 -10.28 5.21 -0.91
C GLN A 26 -10.69 4.83 0.53
N ARG A 27 -10.79 3.52 0.84
CA ARG A 27 -11.11 3.06 2.19
C ARG A 27 -10.01 3.39 3.20
N ALA A 28 -8.75 3.25 2.80
CA ALA A 28 -7.60 3.58 3.63
C ALA A 28 -7.60 5.06 4.05
N PHE A 29 -7.89 5.95 3.11
CA PHE A 29 -7.95 7.40 3.36
C PHE A 29 -9.24 7.86 4.03
N ALA A 30 -10.32 7.09 3.95
CA ALA A 30 -11.56 7.36 4.68
C ALA A 30 -11.51 6.91 6.15
N ALA A 31 -10.54 6.08 6.52
CA ALA A 31 -10.37 5.61 7.89
C ALA A 31 -9.97 6.77 8.84
N PRO A 32 -10.28 6.68 10.15
CA PRO A 32 -9.81 7.67 11.12
C PRO A 32 -8.27 7.72 11.18
N GLY A 33 -7.71 8.90 10.96
CA GLY A 33 -6.26 9.15 10.95
C GLY A 33 -5.63 9.00 9.57
N LYS A 34 -4.38 9.45 9.42
CA LYS A 34 -3.63 9.26 8.17
C LYS A 34 -3.03 7.84 8.16
N PRO A 35 -3.17 7.07 7.07
CA PRO A 35 -2.42 5.83 6.94
C PRO A 35 -0.92 6.12 6.93
N LYS A 36 -0.17 5.23 7.57
CA LYS A 36 1.29 5.32 7.63
C LYS A 36 1.91 4.74 6.36
N THR A 37 2.99 5.36 5.92
CA THR A 37 3.83 4.90 4.80
C THR A 37 5.30 5.22 5.07
N SER A 38 6.23 4.78 4.23
CA SER A 38 7.66 5.10 4.35
C SER A 38 8.14 5.99 3.20
N ALA A 39 9.29 6.66 3.39
CA ALA A 39 9.93 7.41 2.31
C ALA A 39 10.26 6.50 1.12
N TRP A 40 10.74 5.28 1.38
CA TRP A 40 11.00 4.26 0.37
C TRP A 40 9.76 3.95 -0.49
N VAL A 41 8.59 3.77 0.12
CA VAL A 41 7.34 3.53 -0.64
C VAL A 41 7.05 4.74 -1.52
N MET A 42 7.19 5.96 -1.00
CA MET A 42 6.93 7.18 -1.77
C MET A 42 7.89 7.35 -2.96
N GLU A 43 9.16 7.05 -2.78
CA GLU A 43 10.15 7.07 -3.86
C GLU A 43 9.83 6.02 -4.92
N ARG A 44 9.39 4.82 -4.50
CA ARG A 44 8.97 3.78 -5.43
C ARG A 44 7.73 4.15 -6.23
N VAL A 45 6.71 4.73 -5.60
CA VAL A 45 5.52 5.20 -6.30
C VAL A 45 5.89 6.27 -7.33
N HIS A 46 6.74 7.23 -6.96
CA HIS A 46 7.21 8.27 -7.91
C HIS A 46 7.93 7.63 -9.10
N SER A 47 8.90 6.76 -8.85
CA SER A 47 9.67 6.07 -9.90
C SER A 47 8.79 5.23 -10.82
N MET A 48 7.84 4.47 -10.27
CA MET A 48 6.93 3.62 -11.04
C MET A 48 5.96 4.46 -11.88
N LEU A 49 5.40 5.54 -11.34
CA LEU A 49 4.54 6.46 -12.09
C LEU A 49 5.31 7.16 -13.22
N HIS A 50 6.55 7.59 -12.97
CA HIS A 50 7.40 8.21 -13.98
C HIS A 50 7.78 7.27 -15.13
N ALA A 51 7.84 5.96 -14.86
CA ALA A 51 8.13 4.96 -15.88
C ALA A 51 6.97 4.72 -16.85
N LEU A 52 5.75 5.18 -16.52
CA LEU A 52 4.57 5.04 -17.36
C LEU A 52 4.53 6.16 -18.42
N PRO A 53 4.54 5.84 -19.72
CA PRO A 53 4.55 6.85 -20.80
C PRO A 53 3.37 7.83 -20.76
N GLU A 54 2.23 7.41 -20.22
CA GLU A 54 1.01 8.20 -20.12
C GLU A 54 1.08 9.25 -18.99
N PHE A 55 1.96 9.05 -18.00
CA PHE A 55 2.14 9.93 -16.86
C PHE A 55 3.26 10.95 -17.13
N LYS A 56 2.86 12.12 -17.62
CA LYS A 56 3.77 13.27 -17.76
C LYS A 56 4.28 13.72 -16.39
N ASP A 57 5.50 14.26 -16.35
CA ASP A 57 6.18 14.74 -15.12
C ASP A 57 5.26 15.60 -14.22
N ASP A 58 4.59 16.61 -14.80
CA ASP A 58 3.66 17.47 -14.05
C ASP A 58 2.50 16.71 -13.41
N ALA A 59 2.04 15.62 -14.04
CA ALA A 59 0.99 14.77 -13.50
C ALA A 59 1.52 13.90 -12.35
N VAL A 60 2.74 13.34 -12.49
CA VAL A 60 3.41 12.59 -11.43
C VAL A 60 3.60 13.47 -10.20
N GLU A 61 4.12 14.68 -10.36
CA GLU A 61 4.36 15.61 -9.26
C GLU A 61 3.05 16.00 -8.54
N ARG A 62 1.97 16.28 -9.29
CA ARG A 62 0.66 16.54 -8.70
C ARG A 62 0.12 15.33 -7.93
N GLN A 63 0.30 14.13 -8.47
CA GLN A 63 -0.15 12.90 -7.83
C GLN A 63 0.64 12.65 -6.53
N MET A 64 1.97 12.75 -6.57
CA MET A 64 2.82 12.57 -5.41
C MET A 64 2.55 13.62 -4.32
N LYS A 65 2.30 14.87 -4.70
CA LYS A 65 1.87 15.92 -3.75
C LYS A 65 0.57 15.55 -3.05
N THR A 66 -0.40 15.01 -3.79
CA THR A 66 -1.68 14.54 -3.24
C THR A 66 -1.46 13.40 -2.25
N ILE A 67 -0.72 12.36 -2.65
CA ILE A 67 -0.45 11.20 -1.79
C ILE A 67 0.27 11.63 -0.51
N ARG A 68 1.31 12.47 -0.60
CA ARG A 68 2.03 13.02 0.57
C ARG A 68 1.12 13.79 1.52
N GLY A 69 0.10 14.47 1.01
CA GLY A 69 -0.88 15.18 1.85
C GLY A 69 -1.78 14.23 2.67
N LEU A 70 -2.01 13.03 2.15
CA LEU A 70 -2.97 12.04 2.70
C LEU A 70 -2.33 11.01 3.63
N VAL A 71 -1.02 10.84 3.59
CA VAL A 71 -0.27 9.85 4.38
C VAL A 71 0.55 10.48 5.51
N GLU A 72 0.91 9.67 6.50
CA GLU A 72 1.95 9.98 7.48
C GLU A 72 3.21 9.19 7.11
N VAL A 73 4.29 9.89 6.76
CA VAL A 73 5.57 9.24 6.44
C VAL A 73 6.30 8.93 7.75
N VAL A 74 6.51 7.65 8.02
CA VAL A 74 7.36 7.18 9.12
C VAL A 74 8.75 6.88 8.57
N GLU A 75 9.78 7.48 9.17
CA GLU A 75 11.16 7.19 8.77
C GLU A 75 11.57 5.80 9.23
N LYS A 76 12.09 5.03 8.29
CA LYS A 76 12.70 3.72 8.50
C LYS A 76 13.98 3.68 7.68
N GLY A 77 14.92 2.84 8.12
CA GLY A 77 16.28 2.78 7.60
C GLY A 77 16.33 2.66 6.07
N ASP A 78 17.50 2.97 5.52
CA ASP A 78 17.70 2.96 4.08
C ASP A 78 17.58 1.52 3.55
N HIS A 79 16.71 1.33 2.56
CA HIS A 79 16.52 0.08 1.83
C HIS A 79 16.84 0.32 0.35
N PHE A 80 17.43 -0.66 -0.33
CA PHE A 80 17.61 -0.55 -1.78
C PHE A 80 16.27 -0.62 -2.49
N ILE A 81 16.22 -0.11 -3.71
CA ILE A 81 14.99 0.00 -4.49
C ILE A 81 14.41 -1.38 -4.89
N GLU A 82 15.24 -2.42 -4.83
CA GLU A 82 14.90 -3.83 -5.05
C GLU A 82 14.41 -4.55 -3.78
N ASP A 83 14.59 -4.00 -2.58
CA ASP A 83 14.35 -4.66 -1.29
C ASP A 83 12.88 -4.60 -0.86
N TRP A 84 11.96 -5.05 -1.72
CA TRP A 84 10.51 -4.93 -1.50
C TRP A 84 10.05 -5.57 -0.19
N ILE A 85 10.42 -6.83 0.06
CA ILE A 85 9.96 -7.56 1.25
C ILE A 85 10.49 -6.87 2.52
N GLU A 86 11.80 -6.62 2.59
CA GLU A 86 12.43 -6.05 3.77
C GLU A 86 11.88 -4.65 4.10
N ALA A 87 11.74 -3.79 3.08
CA ALA A 87 11.21 -2.44 3.25
C ALA A 87 9.74 -2.45 3.70
N LEU A 88 8.91 -3.33 3.14
CA LEU A 88 7.49 -3.43 3.48
C LEU A 88 7.26 -4.06 4.85
N VAL A 89 8.04 -5.07 5.23
CA VAL A 89 8.03 -5.66 6.59
C VAL A 89 8.44 -4.61 7.62
N ALA A 90 9.52 -3.86 7.37
CA ALA A 90 9.97 -2.80 8.25
C ALA A 90 8.92 -1.69 8.43
N LEU A 91 8.24 -1.32 7.34
CA LEU A 91 7.11 -0.38 7.37
C LEU A 91 5.94 -0.93 8.17
N ALA A 92 5.51 -2.17 7.93
CA ALA A 92 4.39 -2.78 8.65
C ALA A 92 4.65 -2.82 10.17
N LYS A 93 5.84 -3.26 10.57
CA LYS A 93 6.29 -3.26 11.97
C LYS A 93 6.32 -1.85 12.58
N ALA A 94 6.78 -0.86 11.82
CA ALA A 94 6.79 0.53 12.26
C ALA A 94 5.39 1.14 12.41
N ALA A 95 4.47 0.74 11.53
CA ALA A 95 3.08 1.16 11.59
C ALA A 95 2.32 0.46 12.72
N GLY A 96 2.86 -0.64 13.24
CA GLY A 96 2.23 -1.48 14.26
C GLY A 96 1.12 -2.35 13.68
N VAL A 97 1.26 -2.75 12.40
CA VAL A 97 0.29 -3.59 11.69
C VAL A 97 0.93 -4.91 11.28
N GLY A 98 0.11 -5.95 11.15
CA GLY A 98 0.56 -7.30 10.76
C GLY A 98 0.40 -7.61 9.27
N ARG A 99 -0.04 -6.65 8.45
CA ARG A 99 -0.46 -6.92 7.06
C ARG A 99 -0.01 -5.83 6.10
N VAL A 100 0.40 -6.24 4.90
CA VAL A 100 0.75 -5.37 3.78
C VAL A 100 -0.19 -5.68 2.61
N LEU A 101 -0.82 -4.65 2.05
CA LEU A 101 -1.60 -4.80 0.83
C LEU A 101 -0.71 -4.62 -0.40
N THR A 102 -0.71 -5.62 -1.28
CA THR A 102 0.04 -5.62 -2.55
C THR A 102 -0.64 -6.53 -3.57
N ASP A 103 -0.60 -6.17 -4.84
CA ASP A 103 -1.00 -7.01 -5.97
C ASP A 103 0.21 -7.53 -6.75
N HIS A 104 1.42 -7.38 -6.20
CA HIS A 104 2.64 -7.92 -6.78
C HIS A 104 2.63 -9.46 -6.67
N PRO A 105 2.69 -10.21 -7.80
CA PRO A 105 2.52 -11.66 -7.79
C PRO A 105 3.57 -12.38 -6.95
N ASP A 106 4.84 -11.94 -7.00
CA ASP A 106 5.91 -12.56 -6.23
C ASP A 106 5.75 -12.37 -4.71
N LEU A 107 5.20 -11.22 -4.28
CA LEU A 107 4.95 -10.95 -2.86
C LEU A 107 3.75 -11.74 -2.36
N LEU A 108 2.70 -11.87 -3.17
CA LEU A 108 1.54 -12.70 -2.85
C LEU A 108 1.86 -14.20 -2.81
N GLY A 109 2.90 -14.64 -3.51
CA GLY A 109 3.41 -16.00 -3.39
C GLY A 109 4.21 -16.26 -2.10
N SER A 110 4.59 -15.19 -1.39
CA SER A 110 5.28 -15.24 -0.10
C SER A 110 4.23 -15.07 1.00
N GLU A 111 3.58 -16.15 1.43
CA GLU A 111 2.40 -16.12 2.31
C GLU A 111 2.64 -15.38 3.64
N ASP A 112 3.87 -15.37 4.16
CA ASP A 112 4.30 -14.61 5.34
C ASP A 112 5.79 -14.25 5.21
N ALA A 113 6.15 -13.03 5.61
CA ALA A 113 7.54 -12.67 5.86
C ALA A 113 7.68 -12.00 7.23
N ASP A 114 8.39 -12.67 8.15
CA ASP A 114 8.73 -12.14 9.48
C ASP A 114 7.46 -11.72 10.28
N GLY A 115 6.41 -12.53 10.17
CA GLY A 115 5.12 -12.34 10.84
C GLY A 115 4.23 -11.27 10.21
N ILE A 116 4.54 -10.84 8.98
CA ILE A 116 3.75 -9.91 8.18
C ILE A 116 3.13 -10.66 7.00
N GLU A 117 1.80 -10.64 6.92
CA GLU A 117 1.03 -11.25 5.82
C GLU A 117 0.95 -10.27 4.63
N PHE A 118 1.20 -10.77 3.43
CA PHE A 118 0.92 -10.05 2.18
C PHE A 118 -0.46 -10.44 1.65
N VAL A 119 -1.32 -9.43 1.44
CA VAL A 119 -2.73 -9.65 1.06
C VAL A 119 -3.06 -8.86 -0.19
N SER A 120 -3.74 -9.49 -1.14
CA SER A 120 -4.19 -8.79 -2.36
C SER A 120 -5.30 -7.79 -2.07
N SER A 121 -5.38 -6.76 -2.90
CA SER A 121 -6.41 -5.72 -2.77
C SER A 121 -7.82 -6.31 -2.86
N ASP A 122 -8.04 -7.25 -3.79
CA ASP A 122 -9.30 -7.99 -3.93
C ASP A 122 -9.65 -8.81 -2.68
N ARG A 123 -8.71 -9.60 -2.17
CA ARG A 123 -8.95 -10.45 -0.99
C ARG A 123 -9.31 -9.58 0.21
N TRP A 124 -8.56 -8.52 0.45
CA TRP A 124 -8.83 -7.63 1.58
C TRP A 124 -10.21 -6.97 1.47
N LEU A 125 -10.64 -6.54 0.28
CA LEU A 125 -11.98 -5.95 0.11
C LEU A 125 -13.10 -6.95 0.42
N VAL A 126 -12.93 -8.24 0.07
CA VAL A 126 -13.89 -9.31 0.41
C VAL A 126 -13.97 -9.51 1.92
N GLU A 127 -12.82 -9.53 2.61
CA GLU A 127 -12.74 -9.63 4.08
C GLU A 127 -13.46 -8.46 4.76
N GLN A 128 -13.31 -7.24 4.22
CA GLN A 128 -13.98 -6.06 4.78
C GLN A 128 -15.48 -5.98 4.45
N ALA A 129 -15.96 -6.78 3.49
CA ALA A 129 -17.38 -6.87 3.13
C ALA A 129 -18.11 -7.99 3.88
N THR A 130 -17.38 -8.93 4.48
CA THR A 130 -17.95 -10.01 5.27
C THR A 130 -18.22 -9.53 6.70
N PRO A 131 -19.44 -9.70 7.24
CA PRO A 131 -19.69 -9.42 8.65
C PRO A 131 -18.77 -10.29 9.52
N PRO A 132 -18.27 -9.77 10.67
CA PRO A 132 -17.52 -10.60 11.59
C PRO A 132 -18.38 -11.82 11.97
N PRO A 133 -17.79 -13.03 12.04
CA PRO A 133 -18.54 -14.21 12.44
C PRO A 133 -19.23 -13.95 13.78
N PRO A 134 -20.49 -14.40 13.97
CA PRO A 134 -21.18 -14.23 15.23
C PRO A 134 -20.32 -14.84 16.36
N PRO A 135 -20.23 -14.19 17.53
CA PRO A 135 -19.47 -14.72 18.64
C PRO A 135 -19.95 -16.13 18.95
N VAL A 136 -19.00 -17.06 19.07
CA VAL A 136 -19.29 -18.43 19.49
C VAL A 136 -19.74 -18.34 20.96
N VAL A 137 -21.02 -18.63 21.20
CA VAL A 137 -21.65 -18.62 22.53
C VAL A 137 -21.40 -19.92 23.25
#